data_AF-A0A954KIH4-F1
#
_entry.id   AF-A0A954KIH4-F1
#
_cell.length_a   1.000
_cell.length_b   1.000
_cell.length_c   1.000
_cell.angle_alpha   90.00
_cell.angle_beta   90.00
_cell.angle_gamma   90.00
#
_symmetry.space_group_name_H-M   'P 1'
#
loop_
_entity.id
_entity.type
_entity.pdbx_description
1 polymer ?
#
loop_
_entity_poly.entity_id
_entity_poly.type
_entity_poly.pdbx_seq_one_letter_code
_entity_poly.pdbx_strand_id
1 'polypeptide(L)'
;GCEMYFHHAEWKPGITFGELAFHFPDGVPMGLRHADNTFSINPHPSTVVLHDDSILILAEDDSSIVYQKDPVATARDLRLADGRVQLGIERELIIGWTPKVETIVREFADYVLEGSQIDIMLRAPDASVRDRVEALSNELDSVTVRLIEGNPLDSASLLAVQPFTYDNIIILSQGVGGENDVEGRTVSEKFIILLLLRNMFKAFPEESKRTKLITEILDSENQALVARAGVYEFIISNRFISMMLAQISEDSDIKRVYDDLFSEDGSEIYLKPVDLYFDELPATVTFADLMALVQKREEVALGVKIKEHESNIDENFGVKLIPEKNTEYTLVAGDRIVVLAENET
;
A
#
# COMPACT_ATOMS: atom_id res chain seq x y z
N GLY A 1 16.96 3.65 3.69
CA GLY A 1 15.51 3.45 3.42
C GLY A 1 14.84 4.75 3.75
N CYS A 2 13.65 5.02 3.24
CA CYS A 2 12.97 6.29 3.55
C CYS A 2 12.14 6.15 4.83
N GLU A 3 12.24 7.14 5.71
CA GLU A 3 11.62 7.17 7.04
C GLU A 3 10.98 8.54 7.28
N MET A 4 10.14 8.63 8.31
CA MET A 4 9.37 9.82 8.63
C MET A 4 10.03 10.57 9.78
N TYR A 5 10.25 11.87 9.61
CA TYR A 5 10.86 12.73 10.62
C TYR A 5 10.05 14.00 10.83
N PHE A 6 10.02 14.49 12.07
CA PHE A 6 9.61 15.86 12.33
C PHE A 6 10.80 16.80 12.21
N HIS A 7 10.68 17.81 11.35
CA HIS A 7 11.74 18.77 11.11
C HIS A 7 11.26 20.21 11.34
N HIS A 8 12.11 21.03 11.93
CA HIS A 8 11.84 22.44 12.14
C HIS A 8 12.98 23.28 11.54
N ALA A 9 12.62 24.35 10.83
CA ALA A 9 13.57 25.32 10.29
C ALA A 9 12.96 26.73 10.30
N GLU A 10 13.78 27.73 9.99
CA GLU A 10 13.29 29.09 9.79
C GLU A 10 12.55 29.21 8.45
N TRP A 11 11.25 28.95 8.48
CA TRP A 11 10.39 28.99 7.29
C TRP A 11 10.36 30.39 6.67
N LYS A 12 10.29 30.43 5.34
CA LYS A 12 10.07 31.69 4.62
C LYS A 12 8.68 32.23 5.01
N PRO A 13 8.55 33.51 5.41
CA PRO A 13 7.25 34.05 5.80
C PRO A 13 6.19 33.89 4.70
N GLY A 14 5.06 33.29 5.06
CA GLY A 14 3.93 33.09 4.15
C GLY A 14 4.08 31.91 3.19
N ILE A 15 5.13 31.08 3.33
CA ILE A 15 5.26 29.86 2.53
C ILE A 15 4.08 28.92 2.80
N THR A 16 3.53 28.38 1.72
CA THR A 16 2.47 27.38 1.80
C THR A 16 3.04 25.96 1.82
N PHE A 17 2.26 24.99 2.31
CA PHE A 17 2.65 23.58 2.33
C PHE A 17 2.97 23.04 0.92
N GLY A 18 2.20 23.45 -0.09
CA GLY A 18 2.43 23.05 -1.48
C GLY A 18 3.75 23.60 -2.03
N GLU A 19 4.11 24.84 -1.68
CA GLU A 19 5.40 25.44 -2.07
C GLU A 19 6.56 24.80 -1.32
N LEU A 20 6.38 24.48 -0.04
CA LEU A 20 7.41 23.96 0.86
C LEU A 20 8.14 22.74 0.27
N ALA A 21 7.41 21.85 -0.41
CA ALA A 21 8.00 20.65 -1.00
C ALA A 21 9.08 20.93 -2.07
N PHE A 22 9.06 22.11 -2.70
CA PHE A 22 10.07 22.54 -3.67
C PHE A 22 11.30 23.18 -3.04
N HIS A 23 11.34 23.32 -1.71
CA HIS A 23 12.46 23.90 -0.95
C HIS A 23 13.39 22.85 -0.32
N PHE A 24 13.11 21.56 -0.54
CA PHE A 24 13.91 20.45 -0.05
C PHE A 24 14.62 19.75 -1.22
N PRO A 25 15.98 19.73 -1.26
CA PRO A 25 16.75 18.96 -2.22
C PRO A 25 16.41 17.48 -2.16
N ASP A 26 16.33 16.95 -0.94
CA ASP A 26 15.97 15.58 -0.61
C ASP A 26 14.81 15.57 0.38
N GLY A 27 13.95 14.57 0.26
CA GLY A 27 12.75 14.39 1.05
C GLY A 27 11.50 15.07 0.50
N VAL A 28 10.35 14.68 1.06
CA VAL A 28 9.01 15.16 0.67
C VAL A 28 8.19 15.46 1.91
N PRO A 29 7.83 16.74 2.17
CA PRO A 29 6.91 17.10 3.24
C PRO A 29 5.56 16.42 3.03
N MET A 30 5.03 15.80 4.08
CA MET A 30 3.78 15.03 4.04
C MET A 30 2.79 15.41 5.15
N GLY A 31 3.17 16.27 6.09
CA GLY A 31 2.29 16.75 7.15
C GLY A 31 2.82 17.97 7.89
N LEU A 32 2.00 18.50 8.79
CA LEU A 32 2.34 19.63 9.66
C LEU A 32 1.98 19.32 11.11
N ARG A 33 2.87 19.71 12.03
CA ARG A 33 2.66 19.73 13.47
C ARG A 33 2.75 21.17 13.96
N HIS A 34 1.64 21.70 14.44
CA HIS A 34 1.55 23.05 14.96
C HIS A 34 2.13 23.16 16.38
N ALA A 35 2.41 24.39 16.82
CA ALA A 35 2.96 24.67 18.15
C ALA A 35 2.05 24.23 19.32
N ASP A 36 0.75 24.08 19.07
CA ASP A 36 -0.22 23.55 20.05
C ASP A 36 -0.29 22.01 20.06
N ASN A 37 0.62 21.34 19.34
CA ASN A 37 0.67 19.89 19.11
C ASN A 37 -0.52 19.31 18.34
N THR A 38 -1.33 20.14 17.70
CA THR A 38 -2.23 19.67 16.65
C THR A 38 -1.40 19.24 15.44
N PHE A 39 -1.89 18.21 14.76
CA PHE A 39 -1.16 17.53 13.70
C PHE A 39 -2.12 17.22 12.56
N SER A 40 -1.63 17.31 11.33
CA SER A 40 -2.36 16.95 10.13
C SER A 40 -1.41 16.26 9.14
N ILE A 41 -1.88 15.15 8.59
CA ILE A 41 -1.29 14.51 7.40
C ILE A 41 -1.94 15.12 6.17
N ASN A 42 -1.17 15.30 5.10
CA ASN A 42 -1.64 15.84 3.83
C ASN A 42 -2.45 17.15 3.97
N PRO A 43 -1.94 18.18 4.65
CA PRO A 43 -2.66 19.44 4.76
C PRO A 43 -2.86 20.06 3.37
N HIS A 44 -3.97 20.79 3.20
CA HIS A 44 -4.29 21.42 1.92
C HIS A 44 -3.10 22.24 1.39
N PRO A 45 -2.76 22.18 0.08
CA PRO A 45 -1.54 22.80 -0.46
C PRO A 45 -1.41 24.30 -0.16
N SER A 46 -2.53 25.02 0.01
CA SER A 46 -2.53 26.45 0.35
C SER A 46 -2.36 26.74 1.86
N THR A 47 -2.21 25.73 2.71
CA THR A 47 -2.02 25.89 4.15
C THR A 47 -0.72 26.63 4.40
N VAL A 48 -0.78 27.74 5.14
CA VAL A 48 0.40 28.55 5.46
C VAL A 48 1.17 27.90 6.60
N VAL A 49 2.47 27.69 6.41
CA VAL A 49 3.36 27.15 7.44
C VAL A 49 3.75 28.28 8.38
N LEU A 50 3.42 28.15 9.66
CA LEU A 50 3.74 29.13 10.69
C LEU A 50 5.18 28.96 11.18
N HIS A 51 5.78 30.04 11.66
CA HIS A 51 7.18 30.05 12.07
C HIS A 51 7.56 29.01 13.15
N ASP A 52 6.62 28.63 14.03
CA ASP A 52 6.82 27.66 15.10
C ASP A 52 6.38 26.24 14.71
N ASP A 53 5.85 26.05 13.51
CA ASP A 53 5.41 24.74 13.05
C ASP A 53 6.63 23.83 12.81
N SER A 54 6.45 22.54 13.05
CA SER A 54 7.32 21.49 12.53
C SER A 54 6.62 20.82 11.36
N ILE A 55 7.39 20.36 10.38
CA ILE A 55 6.86 19.61 9.24
C ILE A 55 7.10 18.12 9.50
N LEU A 56 6.17 17.27 9.07
CA LEU A 56 6.43 15.84 8.90
C LEU A 56 6.98 15.65 7.48
N ILE A 57 8.16 15.04 7.35
CA ILE A 57 8.84 14.84 6.07
C ILE A 57 9.28 13.39 5.93
N LEU A 58 9.06 12.81 4.75
CA LEU A 58 9.66 11.54 4.34
C LEU A 58 11.07 11.83 3.81
N ALA A 59 12.11 11.24 4.40
CA ALA A 59 13.51 11.44 4.01
C ALA A 59 14.34 10.16 4.21
N GLU A 60 15.56 10.07 3.69
CA GLU A 60 16.42 8.90 3.94
C GLU A 60 17.01 8.85 5.35
N ASP A 61 17.29 10.03 5.92
CA ASP A 61 17.97 10.20 7.20
C ASP A 61 17.67 11.61 7.74
N ASP A 62 17.59 11.80 9.06
CA ASP A 62 17.30 13.11 9.66
C ASP A 62 18.37 14.16 9.33
N SER A 63 19.63 13.74 9.20
CA SER A 63 20.77 14.61 8.87
C SER A 63 20.78 15.06 7.40
N SER A 64 20.02 14.39 6.52
CA SER A 64 19.87 14.75 5.10
C SER A 64 18.88 15.89 4.88
N ILE A 65 18.04 16.19 5.87
CA ILE A 65 16.94 17.15 5.73
C ILE A 65 17.50 18.58 5.75
N VAL A 66 17.52 19.22 4.58
CA VAL A 66 18.02 20.58 4.43
C VAL A 66 16.98 21.47 3.76
N TYR A 67 16.39 22.39 4.52
CA TYR A 67 15.54 23.43 3.98
C TYR A 67 16.35 24.53 3.28
N GLN A 68 16.00 24.86 2.04
CA GLN A 68 16.61 25.93 1.25
C GLN A 68 15.69 27.17 1.22
N LYS A 69 16.26 28.37 1.29
CA LYS A 69 15.48 29.62 1.21
C LYS A 69 14.89 29.85 -0.19
N ASP A 70 15.60 29.41 -1.21
CA ASP A 70 15.18 29.44 -2.60
C ASP A 70 14.72 28.03 -3.04
N PRO A 71 13.72 27.93 -3.93
CA PRO A 71 13.29 26.64 -4.47
C PRO A 71 14.43 25.89 -5.17
N VAL A 72 14.53 24.58 -4.96
CA VAL A 72 15.54 23.71 -5.59
C VAL A 72 15.11 23.20 -6.97
N ALA A 73 13.82 23.33 -7.28
CA ALA A 73 13.24 22.94 -8.56
C ALA A 73 12.03 23.82 -8.90
N THR A 74 11.69 23.87 -10.18
CA THR A 74 10.51 24.58 -10.70
C THR A 74 9.67 23.60 -11.49
N ALA A 75 8.37 23.58 -11.24
CA ALA A 75 7.42 22.76 -11.99
C ALA A 75 6.80 23.54 -13.16
N ARG A 76 6.50 22.83 -14.24
CA ARG A 76 5.66 23.31 -15.33
C ARG A 76 4.19 23.29 -14.88
N ASP A 77 3.41 24.24 -15.38
CA ASP A 77 1.96 24.22 -15.17
C ASP A 77 1.29 23.26 -16.16
N LEU A 78 1.22 21.97 -15.76
CA LEU A 78 0.60 20.91 -16.56
C LEU A 78 -0.90 20.85 -16.30
N ARG A 79 -1.69 20.56 -17.35
CA ARG A 79 -3.13 20.34 -17.19
C ARG A 79 -3.38 18.99 -16.54
N LEU A 80 -4.22 18.96 -15.51
CA LEU A 80 -4.72 17.72 -14.91
C LEU A 80 -5.77 17.08 -15.82
N ALA A 81 -5.66 15.77 -16.03
CA ALA A 81 -6.69 14.97 -16.68
C ALA A 81 -7.91 14.77 -15.77
N ASP A 82 -9.09 14.58 -16.36
CA ASP A 82 -10.34 14.34 -15.60
C ASP A 82 -10.53 12.86 -15.22
N GLY A 83 -9.43 12.10 -15.12
CA GLY A 83 -9.46 10.68 -14.80
C GLY A 83 -9.92 10.44 -13.35
N ARG A 84 -10.73 9.39 -13.16
CA ARG A 84 -11.11 8.89 -11.83
C ARG A 84 -10.93 7.38 -11.79
N VAL A 85 -10.43 6.86 -10.67
CA VAL A 85 -10.52 5.43 -10.42
C VAL A 85 -11.98 5.10 -10.17
N GLN A 86 -12.50 4.10 -10.88
CA GLN A 86 -13.83 3.56 -10.58
C GLN A 86 -13.63 2.38 -9.66
N LEU A 87 -14.26 2.42 -8.48
CA LEU A 87 -14.38 1.25 -7.62
C LEU A 87 -14.98 0.10 -8.43
N GLY A 88 -14.43 -1.09 -8.23
CA GLY A 88 -14.85 -2.31 -8.92
C GLY A 88 -15.78 -3.16 -8.08
N ILE A 89 -16.44 -4.10 -8.75
CA ILE A 89 -16.91 -5.32 -8.09
C ILE A 89 -15.72 -6.28 -8.07
N GLU A 90 -15.30 -6.71 -6.89
CA GLU A 90 -14.13 -7.56 -6.71
C GLU A 90 -14.49 -8.91 -6.09
N ARG A 91 -13.69 -9.92 -6.42
CA ARG A 91 -13.82 -11.27 -5.86
C ARG A 91 -12.52 -11.68 -5.20
N GLU A 92 -12.60 -11.98 -3.91
CA GLU A 92 -11.47 -12.36 -3.08
C GLU A 92 -11.54 -13.82 -2.65
N LEU A 93 -10.38 -14.47 -2.62
CA LEU A 93 -10.22 -15.78 -1.99
C LEU A 93 -9.20 -15.69 -0.86
N ILE A 94 -9.65 -15.86 0.37
CA ILE A 94 -8.79 -15.99 1.54
C ILE A 94 -8.59 -17.47 1.84
N ILE A 95 -7.33 -17.94 1.84
CA ILE A 95 -6.97 -19.31 2.17
C ILE A 95 -6.30 -19.32 3.55
N GLY A 96 -7.00 -19.84 4.55
CA GLY A 96 -6.55 -19.87 5.94
C GLY A 96 -7.36 -18.98 6.87
N TRP A 97 -7.22 -19.22 8.17
CA TRP A 97 -7.97 -18.51 9.20
C TRP A 97 -7.04 -18.09 10.31
N THR A 98 -7.07 -16.79 10.60
CA THR A 98 -6.42 -16.17 11.76
C THR A 98 -7.36 -15.08 12.27
N PRO A 99 -7.18 -14.56 13.50
CA PRO A 99 -7.95 -13.41 13.97
C PRO A 99 -7.91 -12.20 13.03
N LYS A 100 -6.85 -12.06 12.21
CA LYS A 100 -6.71 -10.97 11.22
C LYS A 100 -7.75 -11.04 10.09
N VAL A 101 -8.32 -12.21 9.80
CA VAL A 101 -9.29 -12.37 8.70
C VAL A 101 -10.50 -11.47 8.89
N GLU A 102 -10.99 -11.32 10.11
CA GLU A 102 -12.14 -10.46 10.39
C GLU A 102 -11.84 -8.99 10.11
N THR A 103 -10.65 -8.52 10.50
CA THR A 103 -10.19 -7.18 10.16
C THR A 103 -10.10 -7.03 8.64
N ILE A 104 -9.37 -7.91 7.96
CA ILE A 104 -9.22 -7.86 6.48
C ILE A 104 -10.57 -7.80 5.77
N VAL A 105 -11.55 -8.61 6.21
CA VAL A 105 -12.88 -8.66 5.61
C VAL A 105 -13.66 -7.36 5.81
N ARG A 106 -13.56 -6.73 6.99
CA ARG A 106 -14.20 -5.44 7.26
C ARG A 106 -13.57 -4.32 6.43
N GLU A 107 -12.25 -4.16 6.51
CA GLU A 107 -11.51 -3.14 5.76
C GLU A 107 -11.80 -3.26 4.26
N PHE A 108 -11.81 -4.48 3.71
CA PHE A 108 -12.09 -4.69 2.29
C PHE A 108 -13.51 -4.23 1.89
N ALA A 109 -14.48 -4.35 2.79
CA ALA A 109 -15.88 -4.03 2.49
C ALA A 109 -16.14 -2.55 2.26
N ASP A 110 -15.27 -1.67 2.76
CA ASP A 110 -15.34 -0.22 2.59
C ASP A 110 -14.78 0.25 1.24
N TYR A 111 -13.96 -0.59 0.58
CA TYR A 111 -13.26 -0.25 -0.66
C TYR A 111 -13.85 -0.90 -1.92
N VAL A 112 -15.02 -1.52 -1.85
CA VAL A 112 -15.62 -2.24 -2.99
C VAL A 112 -17.08 -1.93 -3.23
N LEU A 113 -17.53 -2.14 -4.48
CA LEU A 113 -18.94 -1.95 -4.83
C LEU A 113 -19.83 -3.12 -4.38
N GLU A 114 -21.12 -2.82 -4.22
CA GLU A 114 -22.16 -3.82 -3.96
C GLU A 114 -22.11 -4.96 -4.99
N GLY A 115 -22.17 -6.20 -4.49
CA GLY A 115 -22.05 -7.42 -5.29
C GLY A 115 -20.64 -8.03 -5.28
N SER A 116 -19.70 -7.41 -4.57
CA SER A 116 -18.38 -7.98 -4.29
C SER A 116 -18.49 -9.19 -3.37
N GLN A 117 -17.48 -10.07 -3.42
CA GLN A 117 -17.56 -11.37 -2.79
C GLN A 117 -16.23 -11.78 -2.17
N ILE A 118 -16.26 -12.26 -0.93
CA ILE A 118 -15.10 -12.84 -0.25
C ILE A 118 -15.39 -14.31 0.06
N ASP A 119 -14.62 -15.20 -0.54
CA ASP A 119 -14.64 -16.63 -0.23
C ASP A 119 -13.48 -16.99 0.71
N ILE A 120 -13.79 -17.70 1.79
CA ILE A 120 -12.83 -18.13 2.80
C ILE A 120 -12.70 -19.64 2.72
N MET A 121 -11.56 -20.15 2.26
CA MET A 121 -11.31 -21.58 2.09
C MET A 121 -10.56 -22.16 3.27
N LEU A 122 -11.16 -23.18 3.91
CA LEU A 122 -10.59 -23.86 5.08
C LEU A 122 -10.77 -25.37 5.02
N ARG A 123 -9.76 -26.10 5.52
CA ARG A 123 -9.85 -27.54 5.76
C ARG A 123 -10.56 -27.78 7.10
N ALA A 124 -11.74 -28.39 7.05
CA ALA A 124 -12.51 -28.80 8.22
C ALA A 124 -12.72 -27.68 9.27
N PRO A 125 -13.39 -26.56 8.91
CA PRO A 125 -13.64 -25.46 9.85
C PRO A 125 -14.58 -25.90 10.98
N ASP A 126 -14.23 -25.52 12.21
CA ASP A 126 -15.03 -25.80 13.39
C ASP A 126 -16.28 -24.89 13.49
N ALA A 127 -17.12 -25.14 14.49
CA ALA A 127 -18.33 -24.35 14.70
C ALA A 127 -18.04 -22.88 15.00
N SER A 128 -16.97 -22.58 15.75
CA SER A 128 -16.63 -21.20 16.09
C SER A 128 -16.25 -20.39 14.86
N VAL A 129 -15.49 -20.96 13.93
CA VAL A 129 -15.14 -20.28 12.68
C VAL A 129 -16.39 -20.09 11.81
N ARG A 130 -17.27 -21.10 11.73
CA ARG A 130 -18.54 -21.00 10.97
C ARG A 130 -19.42 -19.87 11.49
N ASP A 131 -19.64 -19.80 12.80
CA ASP A 131 -20.44 -18.76 13.44
C ASP A 131 -19.85 -17.36 13.19
N ARG A 132 -18.52 -17.23 13.20
CA ARG A 132 -17.82 -15.95 12.94
C ARG A 132 -17.94 -15.52 11.48
N VAL A 133 -17.81 -16.43 10.52
CA VAL A 133 -18.02 -16.12 9.10
C VAL A 133 -19.47 -15.74 8.81
N GLU A 134 -20.43 -16.43 9.43
CA GLU A 134 -21.85 -16.08 9.33
C GLU A 134 -22.13 -14.70 9.94
N ALA A 135 -21.51 -14.37 11.08
CA ALA A 135 -21.60 -13.05 11.68
C ALA A 135 -21.07 -11.95 10.72
N LEU A 136 -19.90 -12.15 10.11
CA LEU A 136 -19.35 -11.20 9.12
C LEU A 136 -20.29 -11.02 7.93
N SER A 137 -20.84 -12.11 7.40
CA SER A 137 -21.77 -12.03 6.27
C SER A 137 -23.08 -11.32 6.60
N ASN A 138 -23.50 -11.30 7.87
CA ASN A 138 -24.70 -10.59 8.31
C ASN A 138 -24.40 -9.14 8.72
N GLU A 139 -23.14 -8.83 9.02
CA GLU A 139 -22.64 -7.51 9.37
C GLU A 139 -22.47 -6.62 8.14
N LEU A 140 -22.04 -7.19 7.01
CA LEU A 140 -21.64 -6.46 5.80
C LEU A 140 -22.73 -6.49 4.72
N ASP A 141 -23.22 -5.31 4.33
CA ASP A 141 -24.26 -5.18 3.29
C ASP A 141 -23.67 -5.14 1.86
N SER A 142 -22.46 -4.61 1.69
CA SER A 142 -21.81 -4.42 0.38
C SER A 142 -21.15 -5.69 -0.17
N VAL A 143 -20.79 -6.63 0.72
CA VAL A 143 -19.95 -7.80 0.39
C VAL A 143 -20.58 -9.09 0.87
N THR A 144 -20.65 -10.09 -0.01
CA THR A 144 -21.05 -11.45 0.37
C THR A 144 -19.84 -12.24 0.87
N VAL A 145 -19.87 -12.69 2.13
CA VAL A 145 -18.80 -13.51 2.72
C VAL A 145 -19.25 -14.98 2.76
N ARG A 146 -18.45 -15.91 2.21
CA ARG A 146 -18.80 -17.34 2.18
C ARG A 146 -17.66 -18.21 2.68
N LEU A 147 -18.01 -19.26 3.42
CA LEU A 147 -17.08 -20.29 3.84
C LEU A 147 -17.09 -21.45 2.84
N ILE A 148 -15.91 -21.79 2.31
CA ILE A 148 -15.68 -22.95 1.45
C ILE A 148 -14.89 -24.00 2.22
N GLU A 149 -15.50 -25.16 2.44
CA GLU A 149 -14.81 -26.30 3.03
C GLU A 149 -14.04 -27.08 1.95
N GLY A 150 -12.71 -27.05 2.02
CA GLY A 150 -11.83 -27.71 1.06
C GLY A 150 -10.40 -27.79 1.58
N ASN A 151 -9.60 -28.73 1.06
CA ASN A 151 -8.21 -28.88 1.47
C ASN A 151 -7.29 -28.07 0.54
N PRO A 152 -6.73 -26.92 0.99
CA PRO A 152 -5.91 -26.08 0.11
C PRO A 152 -4.55 -26.71 -0.26
N LEU A 153 -4.16 -27.81 0.39
CA LEU A 153 -2.98 -28.60 0.03
C LEU A 153 -3.26 -29.59 -1.11
N ASP A 154 -4.51 -29.74 -1.54
CA ASP A 154 -4.89 -30.56 -2.68
C ASP A 154 -5.18 -29.71 -3.91
N SER A 155 -4.49 -30.04 -5.01
CA SER A 155 -4.61 -29.31 -6.28
C SER A 155 -6.02 -29.41 -6.87
N ALA A 156 -6.70 -30.55 -6.73
CA ALA A 156 -8.06 -30.69 -7.24
C ALA A 156 -9.04 -29.83 -6.44
N SER A 157 -8.90 -29.78 -5.11
CA SER A 157 -9.67 -28.87 -4.25
C SER A 157 -9.45 -27.40 -4.59
N LEU A 158 -8.21 -26.98 -4.88
CA LEU A 158 -7.92 -25.60 -5.32
C LEU A 158 -8.53 -25.29 -6.68
N LEU A 159 -8.51 -26.21 -7.65
CA LEU A 159 -9.18 -25.99 -8.95
C LEU A 159 -10.71 -25.93 -8.82
N ALA A 160 -11.29 -26.70 -7.90
CA ALA A 160 -12.74 -26.73 -7.68
C ALA A 160 -13.31 -25.37 -7.26
N VAL A 161 -12.51 -24.54 -6.57
CA VAL A 161 -12.92 -23.17 -6.19
C VAL A 161 -12.74 -22.14 -7.31
N GLN A 162 -12.30 -22.58 -8.50
CA GLN A 162 -12.09 -21.73 -9.68
C GLN A 162 -11.18 -20.53 -9.38
N PRO A 163 -9.90 -20.76 -9.06
CA PRO A 163 -9.01 -19.74 -8.51
C PRO A 163 -8.75 -18.58 -9.48
N PHE A 164 -8.91 -18.81 -10.78
CA PHE A 164 -8.76 -17.79 -11.83
C PHE A 164 -9.93 -16.80 -11.91
N THR A 165 -11.00 -17.02 -11.13
CA THR A 165 -12.17 -16.13 -11.09
C THR A 165 -12.09 -15.05 -10.03
N TYR A 166 -11.06 -15.08 -9.19
CA TYR A 166 -10.80 -14.09 -8.16
C TYR A 166 -9.82 -13.03 -8.69
N ASP A 167 -9.99 -11.80 -8.22
CA ASP A 167 -9.09 -10.69 -8.46
C ASP A 167 -7.85 -10.84 -7.58
N ASN A 168 -8.01 -11.16 -6.29
CA ASN A 168 -6.89 -11.53 -5.43
C ASN A 168 -7.13 -12.84 -4.66
N ILE A 169 -6.02 -13.53 -4.38
CA ILE A 169 -5.96 -14.70 -3.49
C ILE A 169 -4.98 -14.38 -2.37
N ILE A 170 -5.48 -14.31 -1.14
CA ILE A 170 -4.71 -14.01 0.07
C ILE A 170 -4.44 -15.32 0.81
N ILE A 171 -3.17 -15.69 0.96
CA ILE A 171 -2.73 -16.89 1.65
C ILE A 171 -2.28 -16.54 3.06
N LEU A 172 -3.04 -16.99 4.05
CA LEU A 172 -2.80 -16.77 5.46
C LEU A 172 -2.43 -18.08 6.17
N SER A 173 -2.07 -17.94 7.44
CA SER A 173 -1.72 -19.08 8.29
C SER A 173 -2.94 -20.01 8.44
N GLN A 174 -2.71 -21.31 8.28
CA GLN A 174 -3.69 -22.34 8.61
C GLN A 174 -3.61 -22.61 10.12
N GLY A 175 -4.55 -22.10 10.92
CA GLY A 175 -4.55 -22.42 12.35
C GLY A 175 -5.75 -21.90 13.12
N VAL A 176 -6.53 -22.82 13.69
CA VAL A 176 -7.50 -22.51 14.75
C VAL A 176 -6.85 -22.92 16.08
N GLY A 177 -6.09 -22.00 16.68
CA GLY A 177 -5.64 -22.08 18.08
C GLY A 177 -4.14 -22.33 18.33
N GLY A 178 -3.60 -21.58 19.29
CA GLY A 178 -2.43 -21.93 20.12
C GLY A 178 -1.05 -21.63 19.54
N GLU A 179 -0.45 -20.51 19.98
CA GLU A 179 0.98 -20.23 19.91
C GLU A 179 1.78 -21.38 20.54
N ASN A 180 2.83 -21.87 19.85
CA ASN A 180 4.01 -22.60 20.36
C ASN A 180 4.43 -23.88 19.59
N ASP A 181 3.61 -24.46 18.71
CA ASP A 181 4.05 -25.61 17.85
C ASP A 181 3.52 -25.55 16.41
N VAL A 182 2.85 -24.44 16.08
CA VAL A 182 2.06 -24.23 14.86
C VAL A 182 2.83 -23.46 13.78
N GLU A 183 3.84 -22.66 14.14
CA GLU A 183 4.52 -21.75 13.20
C GLU A 183 5.25 -22.49 12.07
N GLY A 184 6.09 -23.50 12.37
CA GLY A 184 6.88 -24.20 11.34
C GLY A 184 6.05 -25.04 10.36
N ARG A 185 4.98 -25.69 10.84
CA ARG A 185 4.04 -26.44 9.99
C ARG A 185 3.20 -25.51 9.13
N THR A 186 2.75 -24.41 9.71
CA THR A 186 1.92 -23.42 9.02
C THR A 186 2.68 -22.68 7.93
N VAL A 187 3.96 -22.35 8.18
CA VAL A 187 4.84 -21.78 7.15
C VAL A 187 4.98 -22.76 5.97
N SER A 188 5.27 -24.03 6.25
CA SER A 188 5.41 -25.06 5.20
C SER A 188 4.12 -25.24 4.39
N GLU A 189 2.96 -25.27 5.04
CA GLU A 189 1.66 -25.38 4.36
C GLU A 189 1.38 -24.15 3.47
N LYS A 190 1.62 -22.92 3.94
CA LYS A 190 1.50 -21.70 3.11
C LYS A 190 2.34 -21.80 1.84
N PHE A 191 3.60 -22.22 1.97
CA PHE A 191 4.52 -22.37 0.84
C PHE A 191 4.03 -23.42 -0.16
N ILE A 192 3.47 -24.54 0.32
CA ILE A 192 2.89 -25.56 -0.55
C ILE A 192 1.71 -24.99 -1.33
N ILE A 193 0.78 -24.30 -0.66
CA ILE A 193 -0.40 -23.67 -1.31
C ILE A 193 0.06 -22.68 -2.37
N LEU A 194 1.02 -21.81 -2.03
CA LEU A 194 1.60 -20.83 -2.93
C LEU A 194 2.22 -21.48 -4.18
N LEU A 195 2.99 -22.56 -4.01
CA LEU A 195 3.60 -23.30 -5.11
C LEU A 195 2.56 -24.00 -5.98
N LEU A 196 1.50 -24.56 -5.39
CA LEU A 196 0.40 -25.19 -6.13
C LEU A 196 -0.31 -24.16 -7.02
N LEU A 197 -0.71 -23.02 -6.45
CA LEU A 197 -1.35 -21.93 -7.20
C LEU A 197 -0.43 -21.38 -8.29
N ARG A 198 0.86 -21.23 -8.00
CA ARG A 198 1.86 -20.80 -9.01
C ARG A 198 2.00 -21.78 -10.16
N ASN A 199 2.04 -23.08 -9.88
CA ASN A 199 2.09 -24.09 -10.92
C ASN A 199 0.83 -24.05 -11.79
N MET A 200 -0.35 -23.80 -11.20
CA MET A 200 -1.59 -23.58 -11.95
C MET A 200 -1.50 -22.34 -12.84
N PHE A 201 -1.05 -21.20 -12.31
CA PHE A 201 -0.99 -19.94 -13.06
C PHE A 201 0.01 -20.05 -14.22
N LYS A 202 1.11 -20.79 -14.05
CA LYS A 202 2.05 -21.10 -15.13
C LYS A 202 1.45 -22.03 -16.19
N ALA A 203 0.59 -22.95 -15.80
CA ALA A 203 -0.10 -23.85 -16.74
C ALA A 203 -1.22 -23.14 -17.51
N PHE A 204 -1.83 -22.11 -16.91
CA PHE A 204 -2.99 -21.39 -17.43
C PHE A 204 -2.78 -19.85 -17.43
N PRO A 205 -1.77 -19.34 -18.15
CA PRO A 205 -1.33 -17.94 -18.03
C PRO A 205 -2.36 -16.90 -18.48
N GLU A 206 -3.17 -17.22 -19.50
CA GLU A 206 -4.20 -16.30 -19.99
C GLU A 206 -5.38 -16.19 -19.01
N GLU A 207 -5.71 -17.29 -18.34
CA GLU A 207 -6.80 -17.36 -17.35
C GLU A 207 -6.38 -16.69 -16.03
N SER A 208 -5.12 -16.85 -15.62
CA SER A 208 -4.59 -16.26 -14.39
C SER A 208 -4.09 -14.82 -14.52
N LYS A 209 -4.26 -14.18 -15.68
CA LYS A 209 -3.64 -12.87 -15.98
C LYS A 209 -4.07 -11.74 -15.02
N ARG A 210 -5.29 -11.85 -14.48
CA ARG A 210 -5.88 -10.83 -13.59
C ARG A 210 -5.75 -11.18 -12.12
N THR A 211 -5.59 -12.45 -11.78
CA THR A 211 -5.55 -12.92 -10.40
C THR A 211 -4.18 -12.64 -9.78
N LYS A 212 -4.18 -11.93 -8.66
CA LYS A 212 -3.00 -11.66 -7.84
C LYS A 212 -2.88 -12.66 -6.70
N LEU A 213 -1.64 -12.96 -6.32
CA LEU A 213 -1.34 -13.85 -5.19
C LEU A 213 -0.62 -13.05 -4.11
N ILE A 214 -1.29 -12.90 -2.97
CA ILE A 214 -0.81 -12.16 -1.81
C ILE A 214 -0.51 -13.15 -0.68
N THR A 215 0.64 -13.02 -0.02
CA THR A 215 0.98 -13.88 1.13
C THR A 215 1.72 -13.12 2.21
N GLU A 216 1.45 -13.47 3.46
CA GLU A 216 2.25 -13.03 4.60
C GLU A 216 3.47 -13.94 4.80
N ILE A 217 4.65 -13.34 4.87
CA ILE A 217 5.92 -13.95 5.25
C ILE A 217 6.30 -13.44 6.64
N LEU A 218 6.64 -14.34 7.57
CA LEU A 218 7.05 -13.93 8.91
C LEU A 218 8.54 -13.57 9.01
N ASP A 219 9.38 -14.22 8.19
CA ASP A 219 10.84 -14.04 8.20
C ASP A 219 11.39 -13.65 6.82
N SER A 220 12.22 -12.61 6.80
CA SER A 220 12.97 -12.14 5.64
C SER A 220 13.83 -13.20 4.96
N GLU A 221 14.30 -14.24 5.67
CA GLU A 221 15.08 -15.33 5.05
C GLU A 221 14.30 -16.04 3.94
N ASN A 222 12.96 -16.05 4.04
CA ASN A 222 12.08 -16.69 3.08
C ASN A 222 11.70 -15.77 1.90
N GLN A 223 12.09 -14.50 1.92
CA GLN A 223 11.80 -13.53 0.85
C GLN A 223 12.36 -14.00 -0.51
N ALA A 224 13.60 -14.50 -0.52
CA ALA A 224 14.23 -14.97 -1.75
C ALA A 224 13.52 -16.20 -2.35
N LEU A 225 12.95 -17.07 -1.52
CA LEU A 225 12.17 -18.22 -1.97
C LEU A 225 10.84 -17.79 -2.60
N VAL A 226 10.13 -16.85 -1.97
CA VAL A 226 8.85 -16.30 -2.48
C VAL A 226 9.06 -15.54 -3.79
N ALA A 227 10.08 -14.69 -3.87
CA ALA A 227 10.43 -13.98 -5.09
C ALA A 227 10.81 -14.94 -6.23
N ARG A 228 11.58 -16.01 -5.95
CA ARG A 228 11.90 -17.06 -6.95
C ARG A 228 10.68 -17.86 -7.39
N ALA A 229 9.67 -17.99 -6.54
CA ALA A 229 8.39 -18.57 -6.92
C ALA A 229 7.56 -17.63 -7.84
N GLY A 230 8.03 -16.41 -8.08
CA GLY A 230 7.41 -15.39 -8.91
C GLY A 230 6.41 -14.52 -8.17
N VAL A 231 6.38 -14.57 -6.84
CA VAL A 231 5.46 -13.84 -5.99
C VAL A 231 6.10 -12.54 -5.57
N TYR A 232 5.54 -11.45 -6.07
CA TYR A 232 6.04 -10.09 -5.88
C TYR A 232 5.18 -9.30 -4.88
N GLU A 233 3.96 -9.77 -4.59
CA GLU A 233 3.06 -9.15 -3.61
C GLU A 233 3.08 -10.00 -2.33
N PHE A 234 3.95 -9.64 -1.40
CA PHE A 234 4.04 -10.29 -0.09
C PHE A 234 4.32 -9.27 1.01
N ILE A 235 3.93 -9.59 2.23
CA ILE A 235 4.13 -8.75 3.41
C ILE A 235 5.12 -9.43 4.35
N ILE A 236 6.16 -8.72 4.81
CA ILE A 236 7.08 -9.20 5.86
C ILE A 236 6.71 -8.55 7.19
N SER A 237 5.73 -9.11 7.89
CA SER A 237 5.06 -8.45 9.03
C SER A 237 6.00 -8.11 10.19
N ASN A 238 6.88 -9.04 10.59
CA ASN A 238 7.76 -8.80 11.74
C ASN A 238 8.76 -7.67 11.48
N ARG A 239 9.29 -7.59 10.26
CA ARG A 239 10.19 -6.49 9.86
C ARG A 239 9.45 -5.16 9.90
N PHE A 240 8.22 -5.11 9.39
CA PHE A 240 7.41 -3.91 9.40
C PHE A 240 7.14 -3.41 10.83
N ILE A 241 6.69 -4.30 11.72
CA ILE A 241 6.44 -3.97 13.13
C ILE A 241 7.73 -3.51 13.83
N SER A 242 8.86 -4.20 13.62
CA SER A 242 10.14 -3.79 14.20
C SER A 242 10.58 -2.40 13.74
N MET A 243 10.40 -2.08 12.44
CA MET A 243 10.72 -0.75 11.90
C MET A 243 9.83 0.34 12.50
N MET A 244 8.51 0.09 12.60
CA MET A 244 7.59 1.02 13.24
C MET A 244 7.97 1.27 14.71
N LEU A 245 8.25 0.22 15.48
CA LEU A 245 8.63 0.33 16.89
C LEU A 245 9.96 1.08 17.07
N ALA A 246 10.90 0.91 16.14
CA ALA A 246 12.15 1.66 16.14
C ALA A 246 11.88 3.16 15.97
N GLN A 247 11.09 3.56 14.97
CA GLN A 247 10.76 4.97 14.73
C GLN A 247 9.96 5.59 15.87
N ILE A 248 8.98 4.87 16.42
CA ILE A 248 8.21 5.33 17.59
C ILE A 248 9.11 5.49 18.83
N SER A 249 10.18 4.70 18.92
CA SER A 249 11.16 4.81 20.01
C SER A 249 12.09 6.01 19.84
N GLU A 250 12.30 6.50 18.61
CA GLU A 250 13.07 7.71 18.32
C GLU A 250 12.24 8.99 18.53
N ASP A 251 10.99 9.01 18.05
CA ASP A 251 10.03 10.08 18.32
C ASP A 251 8.63 9.49 18.58
N SER A 252 8.12 9.68 19.80
CA SER A 252 6.83 9.15 20.20
C SER A 252 5.65 9.73 19.42
N ASP A 253 5.79 10.92 18.84
CA ASP A 253 4.74 11.53 18.02
C ASP A 253 4.55 10.80 16.69
N ILE A 254 5.54 10.04 16.22
CA ILE A 254 5.40 9.19 15.03
C ILE A 254 4.30 8.14 15.21
N LYS A 255 3.97 7.75 16.45
CA LYS A 255 2.82 6.89 16.71
C LYS A 255 1.53 7.52 16.17
N ARG A 256 1.34 8.82 16.34
CA ARG A 256 0.15 9.53 15.86
C ARG A 256 0.08 9.55 14.33
N VAL A 257 1.24 9.58 13.68
CA VAL A 257 1.34 9.48 12.21
C VAL A 257 0.87 8.11 11.75
N TYR A 258 1.33 7.04 12.40
CA TYR A 258 0.89 5.68 12.08
C TYR A 258 -0.59 5.43 12.41
N ASP A 259 -1.09 5.97 13.52
CA ASP A 259 -2.50 5.86 13.88
C ASP A 259 -3.40 6.51 12.80
N ASP A 260 -2.96 7.62 12.20
CA ASP A 260 -3.67 8.32 11.11
C ASP A 260 -3.54 7.59 9.77
N LEU A 261 -2.32 7.17 9.38
CA LEU A 261 -2.08 6.43 8.13
C LEU A 261 -2.75 5.04 8.06
N PHE A 262 -3.12 4.44 9.19
CA PHE A 262 -3.83 3.15 9.26
C PHE A 262 -5.30 3.29 9.67
N SER A 263 -5.80 4.52 9.74
CA SER A 263 -7.22 4.80 9.97
C SER A 263 -7.96 4.71 8.63
N GLU A 264 -9.20 4.19 8.66
CA GLU A 264 -10.13 4.24 7.52
C GLU A 264 -10.48 5.68 7.12
N ASP A 265 -10.46 6.61 8.10
CA ASP A 265 -10.63 8.04 7.88
C ASP A 265 -9.26 8.72 7.74
N GLY A 266 -9.10 9.58 6.73
CA GLY A 266 -7.92 10.44 6.59
C GLY A 266 -7.15 10.17 5.31
N SER A 267 -5.83 10.41 5.36
CA SER A 267 -4.96 10.22 4.20
C SER A 267 -4.18 8.92 4.24
N GLU A 268 -4.26 8.15 3.16
CA GLU A 268 -3.57 6.88 2.97
C GLU A 268 -2.56 6.95 1.83
N ILE A 269 -1.70 5.93 1.73
CA ILE A 269 -0.73 5.81 0.64
C ILE A 269 -1.34 4.98 -0.50
N TYR A 270 -1.51 5.61 -1.66
CA TYR A 270 -2.02 4.97 -2.87
C TYR A 270 -0.96 4.85 -3.96
N LEU A 271 -1.12 3.82 -4.79
CA LEU A 271 -0.41 3.66 -6.06
C LEU A 271 -1.38 3.97 -7.21
N LYS A 272 -1.51 5.26 -7.53
CA LYS A 272 -2.48 5.73 -8.53
C LYS A 272 -1.91 5.65 -9.96
N PRO A 273 -2.64 5.08 -10.93
CA PRO A 273 -2.17 4.99 -12.31
C PRO A 273 -1.95 6.37 -12.92
N VAL A 274 -0.92 6.50 -13.76
CA VAL A 274 -0.57 7.77 -14.41
C VAL A 274 -1.69 8.30 -15.32
N ASP A 275 -2.57 7.42 -15.80
CA ASP A 275 -3.77 7.75 -16.59
C ASP A 275 -4.75 8.68 -15.87
N LEU A 276 -4.69 8.80 -14.53
CA LEU A 276 -5.51 9.76 -13.78
C LEU A 276 -5.03 11.21 -13.92
N TYR A 277 -3.76 11.39 -14.27
CA TYR A 277 -3.09 12.69 -14.24
C TYR A 277 -2.81 13.23 -15.64
N PHE A 278 -2.66 12.35 -16.64
CA PHE A 278 -2.28 12.69 -18.01
C PHE A 278 -3.33 12.26 -19.04
N ASP A 279 -3.68 13.14 -19.97
CA ASP A 279 -4.61 12.80 -21.07
C ASP A 279 -3.96 11.94 -22.16
N GLU A 280 -2.65 12.09 -22.33
CA GLU A 280 -1.88 11.43 -23.38
C GLU A 280 -0.62 10.80 -22.78
N LEU A 281 -0.36 9.53 -23.15
CA LEU A 281 0.84 8.79 -22.79
C LEU A 281 1.57 8.34 -24.06
N PRO A 282 2.91 8.31 -24.09
CA PRO A 282 3.81 8.59 -22.97
C PRO A 282 3.92 10.08 -22.62
N ALA A 283 4.17 10.38 -21.34
CA ALA A 283 4.37 11.74 -20.85
C ALA A 283 5.77 11.90 -20.23
N THR A 284 6.55 12.86 -20.71
CA THR A 284 7.89 13.17 -20.16
C THR A 284 7.81 14.33 -19.17
N VAL A 285 8.12 14.05 -17.92
CA VAL A 285 7.92 14.94 -16.77
C VAL A 285 9.03 14.81 -15.74
N THR A 286 9.34 15.91 -15.05
CA THR A 286 10.20 15.87 -13.86
C THR A 286 9.39 15.43 -12.64
N PHE A 287 10.05 14.97 -11.57
CA PHE A 287 9.35 14.72 -10.32
C PHE A 287 8.70 15.99 -9.74
N ALA A 288 9.32 17.15 -9.91
CA ALA A 288 8.74 18.45 -9.56
C ALA A 288 7.44 18.72 -10.32
N ASP A 289 7.38 18.39 -11.61
CA ASP A 289 6.13 18.48 -12.39
C ASP A 289 5.04 17.56 -11.82
N LEU A 290 5.40 16.33 -11.44
CA LEU A 290 4.47 15.40 -10.81
C LEU A 290 3.94 15.93 -9.47
N MET A 291 4.83 16.44 -8.61
CA MET A 291 4.44 17.05 -7.33
C MET A 291 3.42 18.18 -7.54
N ALA A 292 3.66 19.09 -8.48
CA ALA A 292 2.72 20.17 -8.78
C ALA A 292 1.40 19.66 -9.38
N LEU A 293 1.46 18.60 -10.19
CA LEU A 293 0.28 18.03 -10.84
C LEU A 293 -0.64 17.32 -9.83
N VAL A 294 -0.10 16.50 -8.93
CA VAL A 294 -0.90 15.79 -7.92
C VAL A 294 -1.46 16.74 -6.85
N GLN A 295 -0.77 17.86 -6.56
CA GLN A 295 -1.30 18.90 -5.67
C GLN A 295 -2.62 19.50 -6.18
N LYS A 296 -2.90 19.45 -7.49
CA LYS A 296 -4.20 19.88 -8.05
C LYS A 296 -5.37 18.97 -7.64
N ARG A 297 -5.07 17.80 -7.08
CA ARG A 297 -6.00 16.85 -6.47
C ARG A 297 -5.89 16.81 -4.94
N GLU A 298 -5.17 17.75 -4.34
CA GLU A 298 -4.91 17.77 -2.88
C GLU A 298 -4.15 16.52 -2.39
N GLU A 299 -3.20 16.05 -3.20
CA GLU A 299 -2.37 14.88 -2.93
C GLU A 299 -0.89 15.29 -2.74
N VAL A 300 -0.11 14.45 -2.04
CA VAL A 300 1.35 14.58 -1.94
C VAL A 300 2.03 13.48 -2.75
N ALA A 301 2.87 13.84 -3.73
CA ALA A 301 3.67 12.86 -4.47
C ALA A 301 4.86 12.38 -3.63
N LEU A 302 4.81 11.12 -3.20
CA LEU A 302 5.89 10.47 -2.44
C LEU A 302 6.92 9.79 -3.35
N GLY A 303 6.54 9.46 -4.60
CA GLY A 303 7.42 8.75 -5.53
C GLY A 303 6.71 8.24 -6.78
N VAL A 304 7.36 7.29 -7.46
CA VAL A 304 6.83 6.63 -8.67
C VAL A 304 7.01 5.11 -8.59
N LYS A 305 6.15 4.37 -9.29
CA LYS A 305 6.30 2.93 -9.54
C LYS A 305 6.35 2.67 -11.05
N ILE A 306 7.51 2.24 -11.54
CA ILE A 306 7.75 1.93 -12.94
C ILE A 306 7.43 0.46 -13.22
N LYS A 307 6.43 0.22 -14.08
CA LYS A 307 5.90 -1.12 -14.35
C LYS A 307 6.91 -2.06 -14.97
N GLU A 308 7.80 -1.55 -15.82
CA GLU A 308 8.85 -2.35 -16.46
C GLU A 308 9.75 -3.05 -15.43
N HIS A 309 9.92 -2.47 -14.25
CA HIS A 309 10.80 -2.97 -13.19
C HIS A 309 10.06 -3.79 -12.11
N GLU A 310 8.76 -4.07 -12.29
CA GLU A 310 7.90 -4.74 -11.30
C GLU A 310 8.42 -6.12 -10.86
N SER A 311 9.11 -6.85 -11.75
CA SER A 311 9.69 -8.17 -11.43
C SER A 311 11.14 -8.10 -10.92
N ASN A 312 11.73 -6.91 -10.80
CA ASN A 312 13.14 -6.73 -10.44
C ASN A 312 13.28 -6.32 -8.96
N ILE A 313 13.78 -7.23 -8.13
CA ILE A 313 13.99 -7.00 -6.70
C ILE A 313 15.08 -5.94 -6.42
N ASP A 314 16.12 -5.87 -7.25
CA ASP A 314 17.22 -4.92 -7.07
C ASP A 314 16.79 -3.48 -7.35
N GLU A 315 15.74 -3.32 -8.16
CA GLU A 315 15.06 -2.04 -8.45
C GLU A 315 13.83 -1.83 -7.55
N ASN A 316 13.76 -2.55 -6.41
CA ASN A 316 12.66 -2.45 -5.44
C ASN A 316 11.27 -2.62 -6.09
N PHE A 317 11.14 -3.58 -7.02
CA PHE A 317 9.92 -3.84 -7.79
C PHE A 317 9.40 -2.60 -8.55
N GLY A 318 10.34 -1.73 -8.96
CA GLY A 318 10.09 -0.49 -9.68
C GLY A 318 9.66 0.70 -8.83
N VAL A 319 9.57 0.55 -7.50
CA VAL A 319 9.17 1.63 -6.59
C VAL A 319 10.37 2.49 -6.23
N LYS A 320 10.32 3.78 -6.58
CA LYS A 320 11.29 4.80 -6.19
C LYS A 320 10.60 5.91 -5.42
N LEU A 321 10.90 5.99 -4.12
CA LEU A 321 10.44 7.05 -3.22
C LEU A 321 11.41 8.23 -3.24
N ILE A 322 10.88 9.41 -2.90
CA ILE A 322 11.62 10.69 -2.75
C ILE A 322 12.69 10.96 -3.83
N PRO A 323 12.42 10.71 -5.14
CA PRO A 323 13.42 10.98 -6.16
C PRO A 323 13.81 12.46 -6.19
N GLU A 324 15.01 12.75 -6.70
CA GLU A 324 15.45 14.13 -6.90
C GLU A 324 14.42 14.89 -7.74
N LYS A 325 14.11 16.12 -7.33
CA LYS A 325 13.01 16.93 -7.89
C LYS A 325 13.13 17.13 -9.40
N ASN A 326 14.35 17.24 -9.93
CA ASN A 326 14.61 17.43 -11.36
C ASN A 326 14.81 16.11 -12.13
N THR A 327 14.64 14.94 -11.50
CA THR A 327 14.70 13.64 -12.19
C THR A 327 13.60 13.58 -13.23
N GLU A 328 13.98 13.33 -14.48
CA GLU A 328 13.03 13.18 -15.59
C GLU A 328 12.57 11.72 -15.73
N TYR A 329 11.27 11.54 -15.90
CA TYR A 329 10.59 10.28 -16.14
C TYR A 329 9.82 10.35 -17.45
N THR A 330 9.87 9.28 -18.25
CA THR A 330 8.95 9.09 -19.37
C THR A 330 7.94 8.04 -18.97
N LEU A 331 6.78 8.49 -18.51
CA LEU A 331 5.73 7.65 -17.95
C LEU A 331 4.90 7.02 -19.06
N VAL A 332 4.62 5.73 -18.93
CA VAL A 332 3.81 4.93 -19.88
C VAL A 332 2.60 4.30 -19.19
N ALA A 333 1.67 3.77 -19.98
CA ALA A 333 0.48 3.10 -19.47
C ALA A 333 0.83 1.93 -18.54
N GLY A 334 0.31 1.98 -17.32
CA GLY A 334 0.55 1.01 -16.26
C GLY A 334 1.63 1.41 -15.24
N ASP A 335 2.40 2.47 -15.49
CA ASP A 335 3.16 3.13 -14.43
C ASP A 335 2.20 3.78 -13.43
N ARG A 336 2.69 4.02 -12.21
CA ARG A 336 1.90 4.60 -11.12
C ARG A 336 2.67 5.68 -10.39
N ILE A 337 1.96 6.62 -9.79
CA ILE A 337 2.49 7.60 -8.85
C ILE A 337 2.21 7.09 -7.44
N VAL A 338 3.21 7.13 -6.56
CA VAL A 338 3.03 6.88 -5.13
C VAL A 338 2.57 8.20 -4.52
N VAL A 339 1.33 8.24 -4.03
CA VAL A 339 0.74 9.46 -3.47
C VAL A 339 0.18 9.22 -2.07
N LEU A 340 0.21 10.27 -1.26
CA LEU A 340 -0.61 10.38 -0.06
C LEU A 340 -1.87 11.16 -0.43
N ALA A 341 -3.05 10.57 -0.19
CA ALA A 341 -4.32 11.15 -0.58
C ALA A 341 -5.44 10.70 0.36
N GLU A 342 -6.57 11.42 0.41
CA GLU A 342 -7.75 11.03 1.21
C GLU A 342 -8.61 9.94 0.57
N ASN A 343 -8.37 9.60 -0.69
CA ASN A 343 -9.13 8.56 -1.39
C ASN A 343 -8.35 8.02 -2.60
N GLU A 344 -8.76 6.85 -3.07
CA GLU A 344 -8.18 6.19 -4.24
C GLU A 344 -8.57 6.88 -5.57
N THR A 345 -9.72 7.56 -5.62
CA THR A 345 -10.38 7.99 -6.86
C THR A 345 -9.72 9.14 -7.62
#